data_AF-A0A917NI89-F1
#
_entry.id   AF-A0A917NI89-F1
#
_cell.length_a   1.000
_cell.length_b   1.000
_cell.length_c   1.000
_cell.angle_alpha   90.00
_cell.angle_beta   90.00
_cell.angle_gamma   90.00
#
_symmetry.space_group_name_H-M   'P 1'
#
loop_
_entity.id
_entity.type
_entity.pdbx_description
1 polymer ?
#
loop_
_entity_poly.entity_id
_entity_poly.type
_entity_poly.pdbx_seq_one_letter_code
_entity_poly.pdbx_strand_id
1 'polypeptide(L)'
;MTGPTFVDLWQAEWLNLGRRWLHHWRVLALCAGLVALLLAAEGWLGGRLGGPSFLLYMLPFATTVITFGLVHREWSNHTAGWWLTLPVPRSWLLGVKWLCGVTVALLLYALFWLVAGVWWLAVAASGPEHADATVRQVWESFLICASYTPLLVSWGLLLGVTTHGRWWLAKPLLWACYGLLGDTAIWLTIAVQHAAAQEPAWVHVLITGLPVWLALTWLAAAAVFGVSVRIMAAGVSDGATR
;
A
#
# COMPACT_ATOMS: atom_id res chain seq x y z
N MET A 1 -3.89 36.75 7.51
CA MET A 1 -4.55 35.44 7.64
C MET A 1 -3.50 34.37 7.42
N THR A 2 -3.16 33.58 8.42
CA THR A 2 -2.24 32.44 8.26
C THR A 2 -2.96 31.35 7.48
N GLY A 3 -2.37 30.88 6.38
CA GLY A 3 -2.92 29.76 5.60
C GLY A 3 -2.99 28.47 6.43
N PRO A 4 -3.67 27.42 5.94
CA PRO A 4 -3.76 26.15 6.63
C PRO A 4 -2.37 25.52 6.80
N THR A 5 -2.10 24.96 7.98
CA THR A 5 -0.87 24.23 8.26
C THR A 5 -0.92 22.82 7.67
N PHE A 6 0.23 22.15 7.58
CA PHE A 6 0.29 20.75 7.15
C PHE A 6 -0.60 19.83 8.02
N VAL A 7 -0.65 20.09 9.32
CA VAL A 7 -1.46 19.32 10.28
C VAL A 7 -2.95 19.52 9.99
N ASP A 8 -3.39 20.74 9.71
CA ASP A 8 -4.79 21.04 9.38
C ASP A 8 -5.22 20.28 8.12
N LEU A 9 -4.35 20.27 7.10
CA LEU A 9 -4.60 19.54 5.85
C LEU A 9 -4.68 18.04 6.09
N TRP A 10 -3.78 17.49 6.92
CA TRP A 10 -3.77 16.08 7.27
C TRP A 10 -5.02 15.66 8.05
N GLN A 11 -5.44 16.44 9.04
CA GLN A 11 -6.67 16.18 9.79
C GLN A 11 -7.90 16.22 8.88
N ALA A 12 -7.98 17.21 7.98
CA ALA A 12 -9.08 17.32 7.03
C ALA A 12 -9.15 16.10 6.09
N GLU A 13 -8.00 15.66 5.57
CA GLU A 13 -7.93 14.46 4.72
C GLU A 13 -8.32 13.20 5.49
N TRP A 14 -7.86 13.06 6.74
CA TRP A 14 -8.21 11.94 7.61
C TRP A 14 -9.72 11.86 7.89
N LEU A 15 -10.36 12.99 8.19
CA LEU A 15 -11.81 13.07 8.41
C LEU A 15 -12.58 12.74 7.12
N ASN A 16 -12.12 13.23 5.98
CA ASN A 16 -12.68 12.89 4.67
C ASN A 16 -12.60 11.39 4.39
N LEU A 17 -11.45 10.78 4.70
CA LEU A 17 -11.27 9.34 4.62
C LEU A 17 -12.23 8.63 5.55
N GLY A 18 -12.25 8.96 6.84
CA GLY A 18 -13.13 8.33 7.82
C GLY A 18 -14.59 8.32 7.38
N ARG A 19 -15.11 9.44 6.89
CA ARG A 19 -16.48 9.52 6.34
C ARG A 19 -16.70 8.60 5.14
N ARG A 20 -15.73 8.52 4.22
CA ARG A 20 -15.81 7.64 3.03
C ARG A 20 -15.76 6.16 3.41
N TRP A 21 -14.84 5.80 4.30
CA TRP A 21 -14.71 4.44 4.81
C TRP A 21 -15.96 4.02 5.58
N LEU A 22 -16.55 4.93 6.37
CA LEU A 22 -17.84 4.71 6.99
C LEU A 22 -18.92 4.51 5.92
N HIS A 23 -18.99 5.30 4.86
CA HIS A 23 -19.97 5.07 3.79
C HIS A 23 -19.81 3.72 3.09
N HIS A 24 -18.57 3.24 2.94
CA HIS A 24 -18.24 1.96 2.32
C HIS A 24 -18.08 0.80 3.31
N TRP A 25 -18.52 0.95 4.58
CA TRP A 25 -18.34 -0.06 5.63
C TRP A 25 -18.87 -1.44 5.22
N ARG A 26 -19.95 -1.49 4.43
CA ARG A 26 -20.54 -2.73 3.93
C ARG A 26 -19.61 -3.47 2.97
N VAL A 27 -18.90 -2.75 2.11
CA VAL A 27 -17.93 -3.34 1.18
C VAL A 27 -16.74 -3.88 1.96
N LEU A 28 -16.28 -3.14 2.97
CA LEU A 28 -15.19 -3.59 3.83
C LEU A 28 -15.57 -4.84 4.62
N ALA A 29 -16.79 -4.88 5.17
CA ALA A 29 -17.34 -6.04 5.84
C ALA A 29 -17.46 -7.24 4.89
N LEU A 30 -17.90 -7.03 3.64
CA LEU A 30 -17.95 -8.07 2.62
C LEU A 30 -16.54 -8.60 2.29
N CYS A 31 -15.56 -7.72 2.07
CA CYS A 31 -14.17 -8.13 1.81
C CYS A 31 -13.58 -8.90 2.99
N ALA A 32 -13.80 -8.43 4.22
CA ALA A 32 -13.37 -9.14 5.43
C ALA A 32 -14.04 -10.51 5.56
N GLY A 33 -15.33 -10.61 5.25
CA GLY A 33 -16.09 -11.86 5.22
C GLY A 33 -15.56 -12.84 4.15
N LEU A 34 -15.24 -12.35 2.95
CA LEU A 34 -14.63 -13.15 1.90
C LEU A 34 -13.24 -13.67 2.29
N VAL A 35 -12.41 -12.82 2.90
CA VAL A 35 -11.11 -13.24 3.44
C VAL A 35 -11.31 -14.32 4.51
N ALA A 36 -12.21 -14.11 5.47
CA ALA A 36 -12.51 -15.10 6.50
C ALA A 36 -13.00 -16.43 5.90
N LEU A 37 -13.86 -16.39 4.88
CA LEU A 37 -14.38 -17.56 4.19
C LEU A 37 -13.28 -18.31 3.42
N LEU A 38 -12.37 -17.60 2.75
CA LEU A 38 -11.21 -18.19 2.08
C LEU A 38 -10.27 -18.88 3.09
N LEU A 39 -10.02 -18.26 4.25
CA LEU A 39 -9.24 -18.86 5.33
C LEU A 39 -9.91 -20.11 5.91
N ALA A 40 -11.24 -20.08 6.09
CA ALA A 40 -11.98 -21.23 6.57
C ALA A 40 -11.98 -22.39 5.56
N ALA A 41 -12.16 -22.07 4.27
CA ALA A 41 -12.07 -23.04 3.19
C ALA A 41 -10.69 -23.67 3.12
N GLU A 42 -9.63 -22.88 3.31
CA GLU A 42 -8.25 -23.39 3.33
C GLU A 42 -8.00 -24.34 4.50
N GLY A 43 -8.50 -23.99 5.69
CA GLY A 43 -8.47 -24.90 6.86
C GLY A 43 -9.20 -26.21 6.58
N TRP A 44 -10.37 -26.14 5.93
CA TRP A 44 -11.16 -27.34 5.57
C TRP A 44 -10.49 -28.21 4.51
N LEU A 45 -9.78 -27.61 3.56
CA LEU A 45 -9.05 -28.32 2.50
C LEU A 45 -7.68 -28.85 2.95
N GLY A 46 -7.32 -28.68 4.23
CA GLY A 46 -6.05 -29.16 4.78
C GLY A 46 -4.84 -28.40 4.26
N GLY A 47 -4.95 -27.09 4.00
CA GLY A 47 -3.81 -26.25 3.63
C GLY A 47 -3.35 -26.38 2.17
N ARG A 48 -4.23 -26.86 1.27
CA ARG A 48 -3.89 -27.13 -0.14
C ARG A 48 -3.85 -25.88 -1.03
N LEU A 49 -4.36 -24.74 -0.59
CA LEU A 49 -4.34 -23.48 -1.35
C LEU A 49 -3.10 -22.62 -1.06
N GLY A 50 -2.15 -23.09 -0.26
CA GLY A 50 -0.91 -22.37 0.05
C GLY A 50 -1.04 -21.33 1.17
N GLY A 51 -2.12 -21.39 1.94
CA GLY A 51 -2.35 -20.57 3.14
C GLY A 51 -2.72 -19.10 2.87
N PRO A 52 -2.88 -18.29 3.94
CA PRO A 52 -3.09 -16.84 3.85
C PRO A 52 -1.99 -16.09 3.07
N SER A 53 -0.84 -16.74 2.87
CA SER A 53 0.32 -16.25 2.12
C SER A 53 -0.06 -15.68 0.76
N PHE A 54 -1.02 -16.29 0.05
CA PHE A 54 -1.48 -15.79 -1.25
C PHE A 54 -2.19 -14.43 -1.14
N LEU A 55 -2.98 -14.23 -0.08
CA LEU A 55 -3.69 -12.97 0.16
C LEU A 55 -2.73 -11.84 0.52
N LEU A 56 -1.55 -12.16 1.04
CA LEU A 56 -0.48 -11.20 1.30
C LEU A 56 -0.11 -10.41 0.04
N TYR A 57 -0.10 -11.07 -1.11
CA TYR A 57 0.26 -10.44 -2.37
C TYR A 57 -0.75 -9.39 -2.82
N MET A 58 -2.00 -9.45 -2.37
CA MET A 58 -3.01 -8.46 -2.77
C MET A 58 -2.88 -7.14 -1.99
N LEU A 59 -2.30 -7.17 -0.79
CA LEU A 59 -2.20 -6.01 0.11
C LEU A 59 -1.34 -4.86 -0.47
N PRO A 60 -0.11 -5.11 -0.95
CA PRO A 60 0.70 -4.12 -1.66
C PRO A 60 -0.07 -3.47 -2.83
N PHE A 61 -0.84 -4.28 -3.56
CA PHE A 61 -1.58 -3.77 -4.71
C PHE A 61 -2.76 -2.88 -4.30
N ALA A 62 -3.48 -3.28 -3.26
CA ALA A 62 -4.55 -2.48 -2.69
C ALA A 62 -4.05 -1.09 -2.28
N THR A 63 -2.85 -0.99 -1.69
CA THR A 63 -2.23 0.28 -1.29
C THR A 63 -2.08 1.26 -2.46
N THR A 64 -1.61 0.77 -3.62
CA THR A 64 -1.45 1.61 -4.82
C THR A 64 -2.80 2.07 -5.36
N VAL A 65 -3.80 1.18 -5.39
CA VAL A 65 -5.15 1.51 -5.88
C VAL A 65 -5.85 2.51 -4.96
N ILE A 66 -5.72 2.34 -3.64
CA ILE A 66 -6.29 3.25 -2.65
C ILE A 66 -5.71 4.66 -2.84
N THR A 67 -4.39 4.76 -2.95
CA THR A 67 -3.69 6.05 -3.05
C THR A 67 -3.89 6.72 -4.41
N PHE A 68 -3.95 5.93 -5.50
CA PHE A 68 -4.44 6.39 -6.79
C PHE A 68 -5.84 7.01 -6.66
N GLY A 69 -6.76 6.33 -5.96
CA GLY A 69 -8.11 6.83 -5.72
C GLY A 69 -8.16 8.13 -4.91
N LEU A 70 -7.25 8.32 -3.94
CA LEU A 70 -7.15 9.57 -3.14
C LEU A 70 -6.87 10.79 -4.01
N VAL A 71 -6.07 10.60 -5.06
CA VAL A 71 -5.68 11.65 -6.00
C VAL A 71 -6.75 11.77 -7.06
N HIS A 72 -7.03 10.70 -7.81
CA HIS A 72 -7.97 10.69 -8.94
C HIS A 72 -9.33 11.35 -8.64
N ARG A 73 -9.91 11.10 -7.46
CA ARG A 73 -11.23 11.63 -7.08
C ARG A 73 -11.27 13.15 -6.97
N GLU A 74 -10.14 13.78 -6.70
CA GLU A 74 -10.07 15.24 -6.60
C GLU A 74 -10.17 15.94 -7.96
N TRP A 75 -10.04 15.19 -9.05
CA TRP A 75 -10.23 15.70 -10.41
C TRP A 75 -11.51 15.17 -11.09
N SER A 76 -12.12 14.09 -10.58
CA SER A 76 -13.24 13.42 -11.27
C SER A 76 -14.58 14.18 -11.21
N ASN A 77 -14.71 15.20 -10.36
CA ASN A 77 -15.98 15.90 -10.14
C ASN A 77 -16.11 17.23 -10.91
N HIS A 78 -15.33 17.43 -11.98
CA HIS A 78 -15.30 18.65 -12.83
C HIS A 78 -15.08 20.00 -12.11
N THR A 79 -14.91 19.95 -10.80
CA THR A 79 -14.34 21.02 -9.98
C THR A 79 -12.89 20.62 -9.79
N ALA A 80 -11.95 21.51 -10.11
CA ALA A 80 -10.61 21.37 -9.56
C ALA A 80 -10.80 21.28 -8.04
N GLY A 81 -10.59 20.10 -7.45
CA GLY A 81 -10.95 19.87 -6.06
C GLY A 81 -10.41 21.00 -5.19
N TRP A 82 -11.18 21.42 -4.19
CA TRP A 82 -10.85 22.54 -3.28
C TRP A 82 -9.40 22.51 -2.78
N TRP A 83 -8.78 21.33 -2.69
CA TRP A 83 -7.39 21.15 -2.32
C TRP A 83 -6.38 21.73 -3.34
N LEU A 84 -6.69 21.75 -4.64
CA LEU A 84 -5.84 22.35 -5.68
C LEU A 84 -5.86 23.88 -5.64
N THR A 85 -6.94 24.46 -5.12
CA THR A 85 -7.11 25.92 -5.02
C THR A 85 -6.43 26.53 -3.80
N LEU A 86 -5.95 25.70 -2.85
CA LEU A 86 -5.28 26.19 -1.66
C LEU A 86 -3.93 26.84 -2.01
N PRO A 87 -3.58 27.99 -1.41
CA PRO A 87 -2.32 28.69 -1.63
C PRO A 87 -1.18 28.06 -0.83
N VAL A 88 -0.99 26.74 -0.97
CA VAL A 88 0.04 25.96 -0.27
C VAL A 88 0.93 25.21 -1.27
N PRO A 89 2.17 24.87 -0.89
CA PRO A 89 3.07 24.12 -1.76
C PRO A 89 2.47 22.78 -2.21
N ARG A 90 2.66 22.41 -3.48
CA ARG A 90 2.18 21.13 -4.03
C ARG A 90 2.79 19.92 -3.32
N SER A 91 4.01 20.05 -2.82
CA SER A 91 4.67 19.06 -1.99
C SER A 91 3.93 18.79 -0.68
N TRP A 92 3.31 19.81 -0.07
CA TRP A 92 2.51 19.64 1.15
C TRP A 92 1.20 18.92 0.85
N LEU A 93 0.51 19.34 -0.21
CA LEU A 93 -0.74 18.73 -0.65
C LEU A 93 -0.58 17.24 -0.95
N LEU A 94 0.44 16.88 -1.74
CA LEU A 94 0.75 15.48 -2.02
C LEU A 94 1.33 14.76 -0.80
N GLY A 95 2.11 15.45 0.03
CA GLY A 95 2.71 14.89 1.25
C GLY A 95 1.65 14.44 2.26
N VAL A 96 0.56 15.19 2.39
CA VAL A 96 -0.59 14.78 3.20
C VAL A 96 -1.23 13.51 2.65
N LYS A 97 -1.48 13.44 1.34
CA LYS A 97 -2.07 12.25 0.71
C LYS A 97 -1.15 11.04 0.80
N TRP A 98 0.17 11.27 0.70
CA TRP A 98 1.18 10.24 0.90
C TRP A 98 1.13 9.72 2.34
N LEU A 99 1.17 10.61 3.34
CA LEU A 99 1.13 10.21 4.74
C LEU A 99 -0.16 9.46 5.07
N CYS A 100 -1.32 9.98 4.65
CA CYS A 100 -2.60 9.29 4.79
C CYS A 100 -2.59 7.92 4.10
N GLY A 101 -2.03 7.82 2.90
CA GLY A 101 -1.88 6.57 2.16
C GLY A 101 -1.05 5.54 2.91
N VAL A 102 0.10 5.93 3.43
CA VAL A 102 0.96 5.07 4.27
C VAL A 102 0.22 4.63 5.51
N THR A 103 -0.43 5.55 6.24
CA THR A 103 -1.18 5.21 7.46
C THR A 103 -2.32 4.23 7.17
N VAL A 104 -3.11 4.47 6.13
CA VAL A 104 -4.22 3.58 5.74
C VAL A 104 -3.69 2.20 5.35
N ALA A 105 -2.60 2.13 4.58
CA ALA A 105 -1.97 0.87 4.22
C ALA A 105 -1.50 0.08 5.45
N LEU A 106 -0.79 0.73 6.37
CA LEU A 106 -0.31 0.08 7.60
C LEU A 106 -1.46 -0.42 8.47
N LEU A 107 -2.56 0.35 8.60
CA LEU A 107 -3.76 -0.09 9.32
C LEU A 107 -4.43 -1.28 8.64
N LEU A 108 -4.52 -1.28 7.31
CA LEU A 108 -5.07 -2.42 6.56
C LEU A 108 -4.23 -3.67 6.74
N TYR A 109 -2.90 -3.53 6.77
CA TYR A 109 -2.01 -4.65 7.00
C TYR A 109 -2.17 -5.18 8.43
N ALA A 110 -2.19 -4.28 9.42
CA ALA A 110 -2.44 -4.66 10.82
C ALA A 110 -3.78 -5.38 10.98
N LEU A 111 -4.84 -4.89 10.34
CA LEU A 111 -6.17 -5.52 10.37
C LEU A 111 -6.15 -6.90 9.68
N PHE A 112 -5.52 -7.01 8.51
CA PHE A 112 -5.36 -8.28 7.81
C PHE A 112 -4.64 -9.30 8.69
N TRP A 113 -3.55 -8.91 9.35
CA TRP A 113 -2.80 -9.79 10.23
C TRP A 113 -3.57 -10.17 11.50
N LEU A 114 -4.40 -9.27 12.02
CA LEU A 114 -5.30 -9.60 13.12
C LEU A 114 -6.33 -10.67 12.72
N VAL A 115 -6.90 -10.56 11.52
CA VAL A 115 -7.85 -11.56 10.99
C VAL A 115 -7.14 -12.88 10.66
N ALA A 116 -5.99 -12.82 9.99
CA ALA A 116 -5.17 -13.98 9.71
C ALA A 116 -4.71 -14.66 11.01
N GLY A 117 -4.48 -13.90 12.07
CA GLY A 117 -4.13 -14.38 13.41
C GLY A 117 -5.07 -15.46 13.94
N VAL A 118 -6.36 -15.40 13.62
CA VAL A 118 -7.34 -16.44 14.00
C VAL A 118 -7.03 -17.77 13.32
N TRP A 119 -6.68 -17.74 12.03
CA TRP A 119 -6.24 -18.94 11.30
C TRP A 119 -4.92 -19.47 11.87
N TRP A 120 -3.98 -18.58 12.19
CA TRP A 120 -2.70 -18.96 12.78
C TRP A 120 -2.83 -19.57 14.18
N LEU A 121 -3.80 -19.14 14.99
CA LEU A 121 -4.11 -19.80 16.27
C LEU A 121 -4.59 -21.25 16.07
N ALA A 122 -5.35 -21.51 15.00
CA ALA A 122 -5.78 -22.87 14.66
C ALA A 122 -4.60 -23.75 14.21
N VAL A 123 -3.63 -23.19 13.49
CA VAL A 123 -2.38 -23.88 13.12
C VAL A 123 -1.47 -24.09 14.34
N ALA A 124 -1.33 -23.09 15.22
CA ALA A 124 -0.53 -23.22 16.44
C ALA A 124 -1.08 -24.32 17.37
N ALA A 125 -2.40 -24.54 17.38
CA ALA A 125 -3.05 -25.60 18.13
C ALA A 125 -2.69 -27.01 17.63
N SER A 126 -2.10 -27.18 16.44
CA SER A 126 -1.62 -28.48 15.94
C SER A 126 -0.22 -28.85 16.44
N GLY A 127 0.50 -27.94 17.11
CA GLY A 127 1.78 -28.24 17.77
C GLY A 127 2.68 -27.00 17.99
N PRO A 128 3.51 -26.96 19.06
CA PRO A 128 4.31 -25.78 19.41
C PRO A 128 5.37 -25.40 18.37
N GLU A 129 5.97 -26.37 17.68
CA GLU A 129 6.91 -26.13 16.58
C GLU A 129 6.28 -25.40 15.38
N HIS A 130 4.97 -25.58 15.17
CA HIS A 130 4.21 -24.90 14.13
C HIS A 130 3.88 -23.46 14.53
N ALA A 131 3.80 -23.15 15.83
CA ALA A 131 3.49 -21.82 16.34
C ALA A 131 4.64 -20.83 16.13
N ASP A 132 5.88 -21.22 16.45
CA ASP A 132 7.05 -20.34 16.31
C ASP A 132 7.37 -20.02 14.84
N ALA A 133 7.33 -21.05 13.98
CA ALA A 133 7.53 -20.87 12.54
C ALA A 133 6.47 -19.95 11.93
N THR A 134 5.23 -20.10 12.37
CA THR A 134 4.08 -19.27 12.00
C THR A 134 4.27 -17.80 12.38
N VAL A 135 4.56 -17.51 13.65
CA VAL A 135 4.72 -16.14 14.15
C VAL A 135 5.84 -15.42 13.41
N ARG A 136 6.93 -16.15 13.15
CA ARG A 136 8.07 -15.64 12.39
C ARG A 136 7.68 -15.31 10.94
N GLN A 137 7.03 -16.23 10.25
CA GLN A 137 6.57 -16.01 8.87
C GLN A 137 5.63 -14.81 8.75
N VAL A 138 4.71 -14.65 9.72
CA VAL A 138 3.78 -13.51 9.82
C VAL A 138 4.56 -12.20 9.92
N TRP A 139 5.50 -12.14 10.85
CA TRP A 139 6.29 -10.94 11.12
C TRP A 139 7.13 -10.52 9.91
N GLU A 140 7.80 -11.48 9.28
CA GLU A 140 8.66 -11.22 8.12
C GLU A 140 7.85 -10.75 6.91
N SER A 141 6.71 -11.40 6.67
CA SER A 141 5.79 -11.00 5.60
C SER A 141 5.21 -9.61 5.83
N PHE A 142 4.90 -9.26 7.09
CA PHE A 142 4.47 -7.91 7.46
C PHE A 142 5.57 -6.88 7.17
N LEU A 143 6.81 -7.15 7.59
CA LEU A 143 7.95 -6.26 7.39
C LEU A 143 8.24 -6.04 5.89
N ILE A 144 8.14 -7.10 5.08
CA ILE A 144 8.27 -6.99 3.63
C ILE A 144 7.17 -6.06 3.09
N CYS A 145 5.90 -6.30 3.39
CA CYS A 145 4.81 -5.42 2.95
C CYS A 145 4.98 -3.97 3.41
N ALA A 146 5.36 -3.76 4.67
CA ALA A 146 5.61 -2.44 5.23
C ALA A 146 6.78 -1.74 4.51
N SER A 147 7.84 -2.48 4.15
CA SER A 147 9.01 -1.94 3.44
C SER A 147 8.68 -1.40 2.04
N TYR A 148 7.75 -2.03 1.33
CA TYR A 148 7.30 -1.60 0.01
C TYR A 148 6.25 -0.47 0.05
N THR A 149 5.59 -0.27 1.20
CA THR A 149 4.46 0.66 1.32
C THR A 149 4.78 2.09 0.88
N PRO A 150 5.89 2.73 1.32
CA PRO A 150 6.28 4.06 0.85
C PRO A 150 6.30 4.18 -0.67
N LEU A 151 6.89 3.18 -1.34
CA LEU A 151 7.06 3.16 -2.78
C LEU A 151 5.73 3.02 -3.50
N LEU A 152 4.89 2.08 -3.05
CA LEU A 152 3.58 1.79 -3.64
C LEU A 152 2.59 2.94 -3.45
N VAL A 153 2.63 3.59 -2.29
CA VAL A 153 1.88 4.84 -2.04
C VAL A 153 2.33 5.92 -3.02
N SER A 154 3.65 6.17 -3.12
CA SER A 154 4.20 7.14 -4.07
C SER A 154 3.81 6.81 -5.52
N TRP A 155 3.78 5.52 -5.88
CA TRP A 155 3.39 5.06 -7.20
C TRP A 155 1.90 5.31 -7.49
N GLY A 156 1.02 5.04 -6.52
CA GLY A 156 -0.40 5.35 -6.65
C GLY A 156 -0.65 6.85 -6.81
N LEU A 157 0.08 7.69 -6.07
CA LEU A 157 0.03 9.14 -6.27
C LEU A 157 0.48 9.54 -7.68
N LEU A 158 1.58 8.96 -8.19
CA LEU A 158 2.07 9.22 -9.55
C LEU A 158 1.02 8.85 -10.61
N LEU A 159 0.40 7.68 -10.50
CA LEU A 159 -0.70 7.25 -11.36
C LEU A 159 -1.87 8.25 -11.31
N GLY A 160 -2.22 8.73 -10.12
CA GLY A 160 -3.31 9.68 -9.95
C GLY A 160 -3.03 11.03 -10.62
N VAL A 161 -1.83 11.57 -10.41
CA VAL A 161 -1.42 12.88 -10.95
C VAL A 161 -1.27 12.83 -12.48
N THR A 162 -0.68 11.75 -13.00
CA THR A 162 -0.51 11.58 -14.46
C THR A 162 -1.84 11.38 -15.19
N THR A 163 -2.92 11.07 -14.46
CA THR A 163 -4.21 10.80 -15.07
C THR A 163 -4.85 12.00 -15.74
N HIS A 164 -4.59 13.20 -15.22
CA HIS A 164 -5.33 14.42 -15.54
C HIS A 164 -4.47 15.49 -16.24
N GLY A 165 -3.34 15.09 -16.85
CA GLY A 165 -2.42 16.01 -17.52
C GLY A 165 -1.95 15.55 -18.89
N ARG A 166 -0.97 16.26 -19.45
CA ARG A 166 -0.31 15.92 -20.73
C ARG A 166 0.34 14.53 -20.74
N TRP A 167 0.55 13.95 -19.56
CA TRP A 167 1.17 12.65 -19.33
C TRP A 167 0.20 11.47 -19.37
N TRP A 168 -1.05 11.65 -19.82
CA TRP A 168 -2.03 10.56 -19.87
C TRP A 168 -1.56 9.36 -20.73
N LEU A 169 -0.71 9.59 -21.74
CA LEU A 169 -0.08 8.54 -22.56
C LEU A 169 0.92 7.67 -21.78
N ALA A 170 1.43 8.14 -20.64
CA ALA A 170 2.33 7.36 -19.80
C ALA A 170 1.60 6.29 -18.96
N LYS A 171 0.26 6.36 -18.84
CA LYS A 171 -0.55 5.43 -18.04
C LYS A 171 -0.25 3.95 -18.30
N PRO A 172 -0.32 3.43 -19.54
CA PRO A 172 -0.08 2.01 -19.80
C PRO A 172 1.33 1.57 -19.36
N LEU A 173 2.34 2.43 -19.56
CA LEU A 173 3.70 2.15 -19.10
C LEU A 173 3.80 2.14 -17.57
N LEU A 174 3.13 3.08 -16.89
CA LEU A 174 3.11 3.11 -15.42
C LEU A 174 2.38 1.91 -14.82
N TRP A 175 1.32 1.42 -15.47
CA TRP A 175 0.64 0.18 -15.08
C TRP A 175 1.50 -1.07 -15.36
N ALA A 176 2.22 -1.10 -16.47
CA ALA A 176 3.16 -2.19 -16.76
C ALA A 176 4.29 -2.25 -15.72
N CYS A 177 4.91 -1.11 -15.42
CA CYS A 177 5.93 -1.01 -14.36
C CYS A 177 5.37 -1.39 -12.98
N TYR A 178 4.13 -1.02 -12.68
CA TYR A 178 3.45 -1.45 -11.46
C TYR A 178 3.28 -2.97 -11.37
N GLY A 179 2.83 -3.61 -12.46
CA GLY A 179 2.73 -5.07 -12.54
C GLY A 179 4.07 -5.75 -12.30
N LEU A 180 5.14 -5.25 -12.93
CA LEU A 180 6.50 -5.75 -12.73
C LEU A 180 6.98 -5.56 -11.28
N LEU A 181 6.72 -4.40 -10.66
CA LEU A 181 7.05 -4.16 -9.25
C LEU A 181 6.32 -5.14 -8.32
N GLY A 182 5.05 -5.40 -8.59
CA GLY A 182 4.27 -6.40 -7.87
C GLY A 182 4.85 -7.81 -8.00
N ASP A 183 5.20 -8.22 -9.22
CA ASP A 183 5.84 -9.52 -9.47
C ASP A 183 7.17 -9.65 -8.73
N THR A 184 8.01 -8.61 -8.72
CA THR A 184 9.27 -8.66 -7.97
C THR A 184 9.06 -8.88 -6.46
N ALA A 185 8.02 -8.27 -5.87
CA ALA A 185 7.69 -8.48 -4.47
C ALA A 185 7.21 -9.91 -4.20
N ILE A 186 6.43 -10.49 -5.13
CA ILE A 186 5.98 -11.89 -5.08
C ILE A 186 7.19 -12.82 -5.14
N TRP A 187 8.03 -12.70 -6.16
CA TRP A 187 9.20 -13.55 -6.35
C TRP A 187 10.21 -13.43 -5.21
N LEU A 188 10.41 -12.22 -4.67
CA LEU A 188 11.27 -12.02 -3.50
C LEU A 188 10.72 -12.75 -2.26
N THR A 189 9.41 -12.66 -2.01
CA THR A 189 8.78 -13.36 -0.89
C THR A 189 8.89 -14.88 -1.04
N ILE A 190 8.64 -15.41 -2.24
CA ILE A 190 8.78 -16.85 -2.54
C ILE A 190 10.24 -17.30 -2.36
N ALA A 191 11.20 -16.53 -2.86
CA ALA A 191 12.62 -16.82 -2.72
C ALA A 191 13.07 -16.83 -1.26
N VAL A 192 12.60 -15.85 -0.46
CA VAL A 192 12.85 -15.80 0.98
C VAL A 192 12.26 -17.01 1.69
N GLN A 193 11.02 -17.41 1.35
CA GLN A 193 10.36 -18.58 1.93
C GLN A 193 11.08 -19.90 1.57
N HIS A 194 11.53 -20.06 0.32
CA HIS A 194 12.29 -21.24 -0.11
C HIS A 194 13.67 -21.29 0.57
N ALA A 195 14.36 -20.16 0.66
CA ALA A 195 15.63 -20.07 1.39
C ALA A 195 15.43 -20.36 2.88
N ALA A 196 14.31 -19.94 3.46
CA ALA A 196 13.97 -20.19 4.86
C ALA A 196 13.74 -21.66 5.17
N ALA A 197 13.24 -22.43 4.20
CA ALA A 197 13.00 -23.86 4.34
C ALA A 197 14.27 -24.72 4.19
N GLN A 198 15.34 -24.20 3.57
CA GLN A 198 16.52 -25.00 3.23
C GLN A 198 17.70 -24.85 4.20
N GLU A 199 17.84 -23.74 4.95
CA GLU A 199 18.92 -23.55 5.95
C GLU A 199 18.52 -22.56 7.07
N PRO A 200 19.29 -22.41 8.16
CA PRO A 200 19.18 -21.29 9.11
C PRO A 200 19.85 -19.98 8.62
N ALA A 201 20.58 -19.99 7.50
CA ALA A 201 21.43 -18.88 7.02
C ALA A 201 20.68 -17.67 6.43
N TRP A 202 19.40 -17.79 6.12
CA TRP A 202 18.56 -16.68 5.61
C TRP A 202 18.27 -15.60 6.66
N VAL A 203 18.44 -15.91 7.96
CA VAL A 203 18.45 -14.91 9.05
C VAL A 203 19.45 -13.81 8.71
N HIS A 204 20.62 -14.15 8.14
CA HIS A 204 21.58 -13.16 7.70
C HIS A 204 21.06 -12.34 6.52
N VAL A 205 20.47 -12.96 5.50
CA VAL A 205 19.90 -12.24 4.33
C VAL A 205 18.81 -11.26 4.76
N LEU A 206 17.96 -11.64 5.71
CA LEU A 206 16.91 -10.75 6.22
C LEU A 206 17.50 -9.65 7.12
N ILE A 207 18.42 -9.96 8.04
CA ILE A 207 18.98 -8.96 8.97
C ILE A 207 19.94 -8.00 8.27
N THR A 208 20.76 -8.45 7.32
CA THR A 208 21.72 -7.60 6.61
C THR A 208 21.13 -7.00 5.33
N GLY A 209 20.21 -7.70 4.68
CA GLY A 209 19.59 -7.25 3.43
C GLY A 209 18.38 -6.35 3.62
N LEU A 210 17.56 -6.57 4.66
CA LEU A 210 16.34 -5.77 4.88
C LEU A 210 16.65 -4.27 5.11
N PRO A 211 17.68 -3.85 5.85
CA PRO A 211 18.00 -2.42 5.98
C PRO A 211 18.39 -1.78 4.66
N VAL A 212 19.18 -2.48 3.83
CA VAL A 212 19.56 -2.01 2.49
C VAL A 212 18.30 -1.95 1.61
N TRP A 213 17.47 -2.99 1.65
CA TRP A 213 16.21 -3.05 0.92
C TRP A 213 15.28 -1.89 1.29
N LEU A 214 15.10 -1.65 2.59
CA LEU A 214 14.35 -0.51 3.13
C LEU A 214 14.93 0.81 2.62
N ALA A 215 16.24 1.00 2.71
CA ALA A 215 16.85 2.22 2.20
C ALA A 215 16.56 2.42 0.70
N LEU A 216 16.67 1.36 -0.10
CA LEU A 216 16.39 1.41 -1.54
C LEU A 216 14.91 1.70 -1.84
N THR A 217 13.96 1.05 -1.16
CA THR A 217 12.53 1.29 -1.38
C THR A 217 12.12 2.69 -0.95
N TRP A 218 12.70 3.22 0.12
CA TRP A 218 12.46 4.59 0.58
C TRP A 218 13.07 5.64 -0.36
N LEU A 219 14.29 5.41 -0.86
CA LEU A 219 14.90 6.27 -1.87
C LEU A 219 14.09 6.27 -3.16
N ALA A 220 13.65 5.09 -3.62
CA ALA A 220 12.76 4.97 -4.77
C ALA A 220 11.42 5.69 -4.51
N ALA A 221 10.83 5.53 -3.32
CA ALA A 221 9.61 6.21 -2.94
C ALA A 221 9.76 7.73 -2.98
N ALA A 222 10.88 8.26 -2.47
CA ALA A 222 11.19 9.69 -2.49
C ALA A 222 11.38 10.20 -3.93
N ALA A 223 12.04 9.44 -4.79
CA ALA A 223 12.20 9.77 -6.20
C ALA A 223 10.84 9.83 -6.94
N VAL A 224 10.02 8.79 -6.79
CA VAL A 224 8.67 8.71 -7.39
C VAL A 224 7.76 9.82 -6.87
N PHE A 225 7.82 10.11 -5.56
CA PHE A 225 7.09 11.22 -4.96
C PHE A 225 7.55 12.57 -5.53
N GLY A 226 8.86 12.79 -5.64
CA GLY A 226 9.43 14.00 -6.23
C GLY A 226 8.99 14.22 -7.69
N VAL A 227 8.94 13.14 -8.49
CA VAL A 227 8.39 13.18 -9.85
C VAL A 227 6.91 13.57 -9.83
N SER A 228 6.12 12.98 -8.93
CA SER A 228 4.70 13.30 -8.77
C SER A 228 4.47 14.77 -8.45
N VAL A 229 5.27 15.35 -7.54
CA VAL A 229 5.23 16.78 -7.20
C VAL A 229 5.56 17.66 -8.39
N ARG A 230 6.60 17.31 -9.17
CA ARG A 230 6.99 18.07 -10.38
C ARG A 230 5.90 18.05 -11.44
N ILE A 231 5.31 16.89 -11.71
CA ILE A 231 4.21 16.76 -12.68
C ILE A 231 3.01 17.59 -12.23
N MET A 232 2.65 17.52 -10.93
CA MET A 232 1.55 18.29 -10.38
C MET A 232 1.80 19.80 -10.47
N ALA A 233 3.01 20.26 -10.18
CA ALA A 233 3.38 21.67 -10.29
C ALA A 233 3.29 22.17 -11.75
N ALA A 234 3.76 21.38 -12.71
CA ALA A 234 3.67 21.72 -14.13
C ALA A 234 2.23 21.68 -14.69
N GLY A 235 1.36 20.79 -14.19
CA GLY A 235 -0.04 20.72 -14.64
C GLY A 235 -0.86 21.96 -14.29
N VAL A 236 -0.51 22.67 -13.22
CA VAL A 236 -1.19 23.89 -12.78
C VAL A 236 -0.87 25.09 -13.68
N SER A 237 0.37 25.21 -14.17
CA SER A 237 0.73 26.31 -15.07
C SER A 237 0.01 26.23 -16.41
N ASP A 238 -0.21 25.01 -16.91
CA ASP A 238 -0.86 24.79 -18.21
C ASP A 238 -2.38 25.01 -18.13
N GLY A 239 -3.01 24.67 -17.00
CA GLY A 239 -4.44 24.86 -16.78
C GLY A 239 -4.90 26.32 -16.65
N ALA A 240 -4.00 27.24 -16.32
CA ALA A 240 -4.29 28.69 -16.27
C ALA A 240 -4.35 29.34 -17.66
N THR A 241 -4.08 28.59 -18.74
CA THR A 241 -4.05 29.08 -20.13
C THR A 241 -5.19 28.53 -20.99
N ARG A 242 -6.15 27.81 -20.40
CA ARG A 242 -7.39 27.35 -21.05
C ARG A 242 -8.59 28.02 -20.42
#